data_AF-A0A8T3L3C5-F1
#
_entry.id   AF-A0A8T3L3C5-F1
#
_cell.length_a   1.000
_cell.length_b   1.000
_cell.length_c   1.000
_cell.angle_alpha   90.00
_cell.angle_beta   90.00
_cell.angle_gamma   90.00
#
_symmetry.space_group_name_H-M   'P 1'
#
loop_
_entity.id
_entity.type
_entity.pdbx_description
1 polymer ?
#
loop_
_entity_poly.entity_id
_entity_poly.type
_entity_poly.pdbx_seq_one_letter_code
_entity_poly.pdbx_strand_id
1 'polypeptide(L)'
;MKARATEKEVRTRLNDDGNLLEESHYEGGVRHGKETSWHSNDQKLTEYEFLNGKRHGKGIEWYANGQKHQEIYFKNGERHGRYTSWWEEGNKKEEGVFENGKCVGVYYWYLIDGSLWSSHDYSAHRG
;
A
#
# COMPACT_ATOMS: atom_id res chain seq x y z
N MET A 1 35.29 -14.71 -2.78
CA MET A 1 34.54 -14.48 -1.53
C MET A 1 33.13 -15.05 -1.73
N LYS A 2 32.66 -15.95 -0.87
CA LYS A 2 31.27 -16.42 -0.92
C LYS A 2 30.44 -15.44 -0.11
N ALA A 3 29.48 -14.76 -0.74
CA ALA A 3 28.49 -13.97 -0.01
C ALA A 3 27.76 -14.92 0.96
N ARG A 4 27.73 -14.59 2.24
CA ARG A 4 26.96 -15.33 3.24
C ARG A 4 25.50 -15.09 2.89
N ALA A 5 24.74 -16.15 2.59
CA ALA A 5 23.31 -16.02 2.37
C ALA A 5 22.67 -15.46 3.64
N THR A 6 21.87 -14.41 3.49
CA THR A 6 21.05 -13.83 4.55
C THR A 6 19.88 -14.77 4.87
N GLU A 7 19.61 -14.97 6.15
CA GLU A 7 18.54 -15.83 6.64
C GLU A 7 17.18 -15.19 6.36
N LYS A 8 16.25 -15.96 5.79
CA LYS A 8 14.87 -15.53 5.53
C LYS A 8 13.94 -16.06 6.60
N GLU A 9 13.09 -15.21 7.13
CA GLU A 9 12.14 -15.54 8.20
C GLU A 9 10.75 -15.03 7.85
N VAL A 10 9.72 -15.76 8.28
CA VAL A 10 8.33 -15.29 8.28
C VAL A 10 7.87 -15.24 9.73
N ARG A 11 7.32 -14.10 10.15
CA ARG A 11 6.79 -13.89 11.49
C ARG A 11 5.31 -13.63 11.41
N THR A 12 4.55 -14.24 12.31
CA THR A 12 3.10 -14.06 12.41
C THR A 12 2.73 -13.42 13.75
N ARG A 13 1.65 -12.66 13.75
CA ARG A 13 1.00 -12.12 14.95
C ARG A 13 -0.43 -12.62 14.99
N LEU A 14 -0.83 -13.18 16.13
CA LEU A 14 -2.17 -13.68 16.37
C LEU A 14 -2.90 -12.79 17.39
N ASN A 15 -4.22 -12.83 17.42
CA ASN A 15 -5.02 -12.29 18.53
C ASN A 15 -5.09 -13.31 19.69
N ASP A 16 -5.78 -12.95 20.78
CA ASP A 16 -5.93 -13.82 21.96
C ASP A 16 -6.69 -15.13 21.66
N ASP A 17 -7.53 -15.14 20.62
CA ASP A 17 -8.27 -16.31 20.16
C ASP A 17 -7.46 -17.20 19.20
N GLY A 18 -6.23 -16.79 18.85
CA GLY A 18 -5.35 -17.51 17.91
C GLY A 18 -5.57 -17.19 16.43
N ASN A 19 -6.43 -16.23 16.08
CA ASN A 19 -6.68 -15.79 14.70
C ASN A 19 -5.52 -14.94 14.18
N LEU A 20 -5.16 -15.12 12.90
CA LEU A 20 -4.06 -14.42 12.26
C LEU A 20 -4.39 -12.93 12.06
N LEU A 21 -3.58 -12.06 12.66
CA LEU A 21 -3.68 -10.61 12.48
C LEU A 21 -2.70 -10.10 11.42
N GLU A 22 -1.52 -10.71 11.34
CA GLU A 22 -0.42 -10.20 10.51
C GLU A 22 0.61 -11.28 10.20
N GLU A 23 1.19 -11.22 9.01
CA GLU A 23 2.31 -12.03 8.53
C GLU A 23 3.32 -11.08 7.88
N SER A 24 4.57 -11.18 8.30
CA SER A 24 5.66 -10.29 7.87
C SER A 24 6.89 -11.09 7.48
N HIS A 25 7.47 -10.77 6.32
CA HIS A 25 8.67 -11.41 5.79
C HIS A 25 9.91 -10.60 6.17
N TYR A 26 10.98 -11.29 6.55
CA TYR A 26 12.25 -10.72 6.98
C TYR A 26 13.42 -11.39 6.27
N GLU A 27 14.50 -10.64 6.07
CA GLU A 27 15.79 -11.12 5.61
C GLU A 27 16.89 -10.50 6.48
N GLY A 28 17.71 -11.33 7.12
CA GLY A 28 18.75 -10.87 8.05
C GLY A 28 18.21 -10.07 9.24
N GLY A 29 17.02 -10.43 9.74
CA GLY A 29 16.35 -9.74 10.85
C GLY A 29 15.66 -8.41 10.48
N VAL A 30 15.67 -8.01 9.20
CA VAL A 30 15.06 -6.76 8.72
C VAL A 30 13.88 -7.09 7.80
N ARG A 31 12.76 -6.35 7.90
CA ARG A 31 11.59 -6.55 7.01
C ARG A 31 12.01 -6.50 5.54
N HIS A 32 11.73 -7.56 4.80
CA HIS A 32 12.09 -7.71 3.40
C HIS A 32 11.11 -8.68 2.74
N GLY A 33 10.44 -8.22 1.70
CA GLY A 33 9.33 -8.93 1.07
C GLY A 33 7.98 -8.44 1.60
N LYS A 34 7.04 -9.35 1.71
CA LYS A 34 5.62 -9.03 1.91
C LYS A 34 5.27 -8.87 3.39
N GLU A 35 4.39 -7.93 3.69
CA GLU A 35 3.68 -7.81 4.95
C GLU A 35 2.19 -7.79 4.63
N THR A 36 1.42 -8.70 5.25
CA THR A 36 -0.03 -8.80 5.06
C THR A 36 -0.69 -8.75 6.42
N SER A 37 -1.80 -8.03 6.54
CA SER A 37 -2.65 -8.04 7.72
C SER A 37 -4.09 -8.36 7.36
N TRP A 38 -4.87 -8.81 8.33
CA TRP A 38 -6.25 -9.26 8.14
C TRP A 38 -7.22 -8.53 9.07
N HIS A 39 -8.44 -8.33 8.57
CA HIS A 39 -9.60 -7.94 9.37
C HIS A 39 -10.04 -9.11 10.25
N SER A 40 -10.89 -8.86 11.24
CA SER A 40 -11.44 -9.89 12.12
C SER A 40 -12.36 -10.91 11.42
N ASN A 41 -12.72 -10.66 10.16
CA ASN A 41 -13.52 -11.55 9.31
C ASN A 41 -12.67 -12.34 8.30
N ASP A 42 -11.36 -12.43 8.56
CA ASP A 42 -10.36 -13.13 7.74
C ASP A 42 -10.16 -12.58 6.32
N GLN A 43 -10.78 -11.44 5.98
CA GLN A 43 -10.46 -10.70 4.76
C GLN A 43 -9.15 -9.93 4.95
N LYS A 44 -8.38 -9.76 3.87
CA LYS A 44 -7.18 -8.93 3.92
C LYS A 44 -7.55 -7.51 4.32
N LEU A 45 -6.75 -6.90 5.19
CA LEU A 45 -6.83 -5.51 5.60
C LEU A 45 -5.78 -4.69 4.85
N THR A 46 -4.51 -5.10 4.91
CA THR A 46 -3.42 -4.48 4.17
C THR A 46 -2.46 -5.49 3.59
N GLU A 47 -1.74 -5.07 2.55
CA GLU A 47 -0.66 -5.80 1.93
C GLU A 47 0.38 -4.80 1.43
N TYR A 48 1.58 -4.88 1.97
CA TYR A 48 2.68 -3.96 1.66
C TYR A 48 3.93 -4.75 1.29
N GLU A 49 4.66 -4.23 0.30
CA GLU A 49 5.99 -4.71 -0.04
C GLU A 49 7.06 -3.88 0.69
N PHE A 50 8.06 -4.56 1.24
CA PHE A 50 9.19 -3.98 1.94
C PHE A 50 10.52 -4.39 1.30
N LEU A 51 11.45 -3.46 1.25
CA LEU A 51 12.84 -3.69 0.87
C LEU A 51 13.73 -3.06 1.94
N ASN A 52 14.51 -3.89 2.64
CA ASN A 52 15.45 -3.47 3.69
C ASN A 52 14.81 -2.54 4.75
N GLY A 53 13.63 -2.94 5.24
CA GLY A 53 12.92 -2.28 6.33
C GLY A 53 12.05 -1.10 5.89
N LYS A 54 12.04 -0.74 4.61
CA LYS A 54 11.26 0.38 4.06
C LYS A 54 10.21 -0.12 3.07
N ARG A 55 9.03 0.50 3.06
CA ARG A 55 8.03 0.24 2.02
C ARG A 55 8.62 0.50 0.64
N HIS A 56 8.46 -0.45 -0.26
CA HIS A 56 9.01 -0.40 -1.61
C HIS A 56 8.18 -1.27 -2.52
N GLY A 57 7.76 -0.72 -3.67
CA GLY A 57 6.85 -1.42 -4.57
C GLY A 57 5.40 -1.15 -4.18
N LYS A 58 4.54 -2.16 -4.29
CA LYS A 58 3.09 -2.01 -4.20
C LYS A 58 2.59 -2.09 -2.76
N GLY A 59 1.63 -1.25 -2.42
CA GLY A 59 0.80 -1.30 -1.23
C GLY A 59 -0.68 -1.34 -1.62
N ILE A 60 -1.45 -2.20 -0.96
CA ILE A 60 -2.90 -2.33 -1.14
C ILE A 60 -3.56 -2.36 0.23
N GLU A 61 -4.70 -1.69 0.34
CA GLU A 61 -5.59 -1.82 1.48
C GLU A 61 -6.98 -2.18 0.99
N TRP A 62 -7.73 -2.89 1.83
CA TRP A 62 -9.08 -3.35 1.53
C TRP A 62 -10.05 -2.98 2.63
N TYR A 63 -11.27 -2.71 2.22
CA TYR A 63 -12.42 -2.66 3.12
C TYR A 63 -12.70 -4.05 3.70
N ALA A 64 -13.44 -4.10 4.81
CA ALA A 64 -13.82 -5.35 5.45
C ALA A 64 -14.67 -6.25 4.53
N ASN A 65 -15.36 -5.67 3.54
CA ASN A 65 -16.11 -6.40 2.51
C ASN A 65 -15.22 -7.06 1.44
N GLY A 66 -13.88 -6.91 1.52
CA GLY A 66 -12.91 -7.46 0.57
C GLY A 66 -12.69 -6.61 -0.69
N GLN A 67 -13.41 -5.50 -0.86
CA GLN A 67 -13.15 -4.55 -1.95
C GLN A 67 -11.91 -3.71 -1.66
N LYS A 68 -11.20 -3.31 -2.72
CA LYS A 68 -10.02 -2.44 -2.57
C LYS A 68 -10.45 -1.09 -2.02
N HIS A 69 -9.77 -0.64 -0.98
CA HIS A 69 -9.87 0.70 -0.45
C HIS A 69 -8.85 1.62 -1.12
N GLN A 70 -7.58 1.21 -1.18
CA GLN A 70 -6.54 1.97 -1.88
C GLN A 70 -5.43 1.08 -2.45
N GLU A 71 -4.78 1.59 -3.50
CA GLU A 71 -3.59 1.04 -4.13
C GLU A 71 -2.59 2.17 -4.31
N ILE A 72 -1.38 1.96 -3.80
CA ILE A 72 -0.36 2.99 -3.68
C ILE A 72 1.01 2.38 -3.93
N TYR A 73 1.89 3.11 -4.60
CA TYR A 73 3.27 2.67 -4.84
C TYR A 73 4.25 3.45 -3.98
N PHE A 74 5.28 2.76 -3.50
CA PHE A 74 6.33 3.31 -2.67
C PHE A 74 7.71 3.08 -3.27
N LYS A 75 8.63 4.00 -2.99
CA LYS A 75 10.06 3.85 -3.24
C LYS A 75 10.81 4.37 -2.02
N ASN A 76 11.60 3.51 -1.39
CA ASN A 76 12.43 3.84 -0.23
C ASN A 76 11.66 4.46 0.95
N GLY A 77 10.43 4.00 1.17
CA GLY A 77 9.56 4.46 2.25
C GLY A 77 8.66 5.65 1.89
N GLU A 78 8.85 6.28 0.72
CA GLU A 78 8.05 7.41 0.26
C GLU A 78 7.08 7.00 -0.84
N ARG A 79 5.92 7.68 -0.94
CA ARG A 79 4.99 7.47 -2.07
C ARG A 79 5.67 7.83 -3.37
N HIS A 80 5.65 6.92 -4.33
CA HIS A 80 6.30 7.09 -5.63
C HIS A 80 5.62 6.19 -6.66
N GLY A 81 5.03 6.81 -7.68
CA GLY A 81 4.22 6.14 -8.69
C GLY A 81 2.73 6.42 -8.52
N ARG A 82 1.90 5.49 -9.00
CA ARG A 82 0.45 5.68 -9.07
C ARG A 82 -0.17 5.61 -7.67
N TYR A 83 -1.26 6.36 -7.53
CA TYR A 83 -2.17 6.30 -6.39
C TYR A 83 -3.59 6.19 -6.90
N THR A 84 -4.38 5.31 -6.30
CA THR A 84 -5.81 5.21 -6.55
C THR A 84 -6.50 4.76 -5.27
N SER A 85 -7.59 5.41 -4.91
CA SER A 85 -8.52 4.90 -3.89
C SER A 85 -9.92 4.77 -4.46
N TRP A 86 -10.72 3.94 -3.82
CA TRP A 86 -12.08 3.61 -4.24
C TRP A 86 -13.06 3.83 -3.10
N TRP A 87 -14.30 4.09 -3.45
CA TRP A 87 -15.43 3.98 -2.55
C TRP A 87 -15.70 2.51 -2.22
N GLU A 88 -16.45 2.25 -1.14
CA GLU A 88 -16.73 0.89 -0.68
C GLU A 88 -17.59 0.07 -1.67
N GLU A 89 -18.24 0.74 -2.62
CA GLU A 89 -18.99 0.18 -3.74
C GLU A 89 -18.12 -0.14 -4.97
N GLY A 90 -16.84 0.25 -4.94
CA GLY A 90 -15.84 -0.09 -5.95
C GLY A 90 -15.61 0.96 -7.04
N ASN A 91 -16.37 2.05 -7.06
CA ASN A 91 -16.11 3.19 -7.92
C ASN A 91 -14.85 3.93 -7.45
N LYS A 92 -14.05 4.47 -8.39
CA LYS A 92 -12.89 5.29 -8.02
C LYS A 92 -13.35 6.48 -7.20
N LYS A 93 -12.56 6.82 -6.19
CA LYS A 93 -12.77 7.98 -5.32
C LYS A 93 -11.76 9.08 -5.63
N GLU A 94 -10.51 8.71 -5.82
CA GLU A 94 -9.45 9.63 -6.21
C GLU A 94 -8.29 8.89 -6.87
N GLU A 95 -7.58 9.59 -7.76
CA GLU A 95 -6.35 9.07 -8.36
C GLU A 95 -5.36 10.16 -8.70
N GLY A 96 -4.08 9.80 -8.69
CA GLY A 96 -2.98 10.70 -9.01
C GLY A 96 -1.64 9.98 -9.10
N VAL A 97 -0.57 10.76 -9.25
CA VAL A 97 0.82 10.26 -9.30
C VAL A 97 1.65 11.00 -8.25
N PHE A 98 2.49 10.25 -7.54
CA PHE A 98 3.42 10.80 -6.56
C PHE A 98 4.87 10.61 -7.02
N GLU A 99 5.72 11.59 -6.74
CA GLU A 99 7.17 11.50 -6.85
C GLU A 99 7.79 11.99 -5.53
N ASN A 100 8.51 11.09 -4.84
CA ASN A 100 9.21 11.38 -3.58
C ASN A 100 8.29 12.03 -2.53
N GLY A 101 7.12 11.42 -2.35
CA GLY A 101 6.09 11.85 -1.41
C GLY A 101 5.21 13.01 -1.88
N LYS A 102 5.53 13.69 -2.98
CA LYS A 102 4.80 14.85 -3.51
C LYS A 102 3.92 14.47 -4.70
N CYS A 103 2.70 15.00 -4.76
CA CYS A 103 1.83 14.80 -5.92
C CYS A 103 2.41 15.53 -7.13
N VAL A 104 2.37 14.90 -8.30
CA VAL A 104 2.81 15.46 -9.59
C VAL A 104 1.73 15.28 -10.66
N GLY A 105 1.61 16.28 -11.53
CA GLY A 105 0.58 16.31 -12.56
C GLY A 105 -0.82 16.52 -11.98
N VAL A 106 -1.84 16.02 -12.68
CA VAL A 106 -3.23 16.22 -12.29
C VAL A 106 -3.67 15.14 -11.31
N TYR A 107 -4.29 15.58 -10.22
CA TYR A 107 -4.99 14.75 -9.26
C TYR A 107 -6.49 14.87 -9.50
N TYR A 108 -7.21 13.75 -9.42
CA TYR A 108 -8.64 13.70 -9.70
C TYR A 108 -9.41 13.22 -8.48
N TRP A 109 -10.58 13.79 -8.26
CA TRP A 109 -11.56 13.36 -7.26
C TRP A 109 -12.89 13.06 -7.94
N TYR A 110 -13.52 11.97 -7.54
CA TYR A 110 -14.75 11.47 -8.11
C TYR A 110 -15.83 11.34 -7.02
N LEU A 111 -17.07 11.58 -7.41
CA LEU A 111 -18.24 11.27 -6.59
C LEU A 111 -18.46 9.75 -6.52
N ILE A 112 -19.33 9.33 -5.61
CA ILE A 112 -19.66 7.91 -5.39
C ILE A 112 -20.28 7.22 -6.62
N ASP A 113 -20.96 7.98 -7.48
CA ASP A 113 -21.54 7.52 -8.74
C ASP A 113 -20.50 7.36 -9.87
N GLY A 114 -19.24 7.71 -9.60
CA GLY A 114 -18.14 7.70 -10.57
C GLY A 114 -17.98 8.99 -11.38
N SER A 115 -18.86 9.98 -11.20
CA SER A 115 -18.75 11.27 -11.88
C SER A 115 -17.52 12.04 -11.39
N LEU A 116 -16.79 12.69 -12.30
CA LEU A 116 -15.67 13.56 -11.92
C LEU A 116 -16.21 14.76 -11.12
N TRP A 117 -15.76 14.91 -9.88
CA TRP A 117 -16.12 16.03 -9.04
C TRP A 117 -15.17 17.22 -9.23
N SER A 118 -13.87 16.93 -9.21
CA SER A 118 -12.84 17.96 -9.27
C SER A 118 -11.51 17.39 -9.74
N SER A 119 -10.63 18.28 -10.19
CA SER A 119 -9.22 17.95 -10.41
C SER A 119 -8.33 19.13 -10.04
N HIS A 120 -7.07 18.84 -9.70
CA HIS A 120 -6.07 19.86 -9.37
C HIS A 120 -4.76 19.52 -10.06
N ASP A 121 -4.16 20.50 -10.74
CA ASP A 121 -2.89 20.32 -11.43
C ASP A 121 -1.71 20.79 -10.56
N TYR A 122 -0.91 19.83 -10.11
CA TYR A 122 0.31 20.05 -9.32
C TYR A 122 1.55 20.27 -10.19
N SER A 123 1.42 20.38 -11.52
CA SER A 123 2.52 20.64 -12.45
C SER A 123 3.22 22.00 -12.23
N ALA A 124 2.57 22.94 -11.55
CA ALA A 124 3.01 24.34 -11.44
C ALA A 124 4.24 24.60 -10.52
N HIS A 125 4.87 23.60 -9.91
CA HIS A 125 6.02 23.79 -9.02
C HIS A 125 7.39 23.49 -9.65
N ARG A 126 7.49 23.48 -10.98
CA ARG A 126 8.78 23.49 -11.70
C ARG A 126 9.13 24.93 -12.10
N GLY A 127 9.51 25.74 -11.12
CA GLY A 127 10.08 27.08 -11.29
C GLY A 127 11.38 27.20 -10.50
#